data_AF-A0A7Z9US75-F1
#
_entry.id   AF-A0A7Z9US75-F1
#
_cell.length_a   1.000
_cell.length_b   1.000
_cell.length_c   1.000
_cell.angle_alpha   90.00
_cell.angle_beta   90.00
_cell.angle_gamma   90.00
#
_symmetry.space_group_name_H-M   'P 1'
#
loop_
_entity.id
_entity.type
_entity.pdbx_description
1 polymer ?
#
loop_
_entity_poly.entity_id
_entity_poly.type
_entity_poly.pdbx_seq_one_letter_code
_entity_poly.pdbx_strand_id
1 'polypeptide(L)' 'MNKSISWILLFCILGLMGCGEPTQEQKIEKLIEKLKVKNPCARRISASELGLIGSKDAVPSLIKALQQDQDPEVRVSA' A
#
# COMPACT_ATOMS: atom_id res chain seq x y z
N MET A 1 -1.09 -36.03 -28.64
CA MET A 1 -0.90 -35.97 -27.18
C MET A 1 0.06 -34.82 -26.85
N ASN A 2 -0.40 -33.56 -26.94
CA ASN A 2 0.51 -32.39 -26.93
C ASN A 2 -0.18 -31.03 -26.82
N LYS A 3 -1.50 -30.97 -26.55
CA LYS A 3 -2.18 -29.68 -26.27
C LYS A 3 -2.16 -29.31 -24.78
N SER A 4 -2.19 -30.29 -23.86
CA SER A 4 -2.18 -30.02 -22.41
C SER A 4 -0.84 -29.62 -21.83
N ILE A 5 0.29 -30.03 -22.44
CA ILE A 5 1.65 -29.70 -21.94
C ILE A 5 2.01 -28.23 -22.25
N SER A 6 1.47 -27.68 -23.33
CA SER A 6 1.68 -26.29 -23.75
C SER A 6 1.14 -25.27 -22.72
N TRP A 7 0.00 -25.57 -22.09
CA TRP A 7 -0.57 -24.70 -21.05
C TRP A 7 0.13 -24.82 -19.69
N ILE A 8 0.60 -26.02 -19.34
CA ILE A 8 1.35 -26.24 -18.08
C ILE A 8 2.66 -25.45 -18.11
N LEU A 9 3.36 -25.42 -19.25
CA LEU A 9 4.56 -24.60 -19.41
C LEU A 9 4.25 -23.09 -19.42
N LEU A 10 3.13 -22.66 -20.01
CA LEU A 10 2.71 -21.24 -20.01
C LEU A 10 2.38 -20.74 -18.59
N PHE A 11 1.73 -21.56 -17.77
CA PHE A 11 1.44 -21.25 -16.36
C PHE A 11 2.69 -21.26 -15.48
N CYS A 12 3.67 -22.12 -15.76
CA CYS A 12 4.95 -22.15 -15.03
C CYS A 12 5.79 -20.88 -15.24
N ILE A 13 5.70 -20.23 -16.42
CA ILE A 13 6.48 -19.02 -16.70
C ILE A 13 5.85 -17.78 -16.02
N LEU A 14 4.52 -17.73 -15.91
CA LEU A 14 3.79 -16.69 -15.16
C LEU A 14 4.02 -16.77 -13.64
N GLY A 15 4.32 -17.97 -13.11
CA GLY A 15 4.62 -18.18 -11.69
C GLY A 15 6.04 -17.80 -11.24
N LEU A 16 6.94 -17.44 -12.16
CA LEU A 16 8.37 -17.22 -11.91
C LEU A 16 8.81 -15.74 -11.97
N MET A 17 7.90 -14.80 -12.25
CA MET A 17 8.15 -13.35 -12.15
C MET A 17 7.64 -12.76 -10.82
N GLY A 18 8.02 -13.39 -9.72
CA GLY A 18 7.63 -12.96 -8.36
C GLY A 18 8.59 -11.98 -7.69
N CYS A 19 9.56 -11.41 -8.41
CA CYS A 19 10.52 -10.42 -7.88
C CYS A 19 10.36 -9.08 -8.60
N GLY A 20 9.14 -8.55 -8.66
CA GLY A 20 8.92 -7.15 -9.02
C GLY A 20 9.12 -6.27 -7.79
N GLU A 21 9.87 -5.18 -7.90
CA GLU A 21 9.81 -4.14 -6.87
C GLU A 21 8.37 -3.59 -6.81
N PRO A 22 7.85 -3.29 -5.60
CA PRO A 22 6.50 -2.76 -5.48
C PRO A 22 6.40 -1.43 -6.23
N THR A 23 5.35 -1.30 -7.04
CA THR A 23 5.07 -0.05 -7.77
C THR A 23 4.76 1.07 -6.77
N GLN A 24 4.82 2.32 -7.24
CA GLN A 24 4.49 3.46 -6.39
C GLN A 24 3.05 3.40 -5.88
N GLU A 25 2.13 2.95 -6.74
CA GLU A 25 0.72 2.73 -6.40
C GLU A 25 0.58 1.69 -5.28
N GLN A 26 1.27 0.55 -5.40
CA GLN A 26 1.27 -0.49 -4.36
C GLN A 26 1.88 0.00 -3.03
N LYS A 27 2.89 0.87 -3.09
CA LYS A 27 3.46 1.51 -1.89
C LYS A 27 2.42 2.43 -1.24
N ILE A 28 1.71 3.25 -2.01
CA ILE A 28 0.66 4.15 -1.52
C ILE A 28 -0.48 3.35 -0.89
N GLU A 29 -0.98 2.31 -1.56
CA GLU A 29 -2.03 1.43 -1.04
C GLU A 29 -1.63 0.80 0.30
N LYS A 30 -0.39 0.29 0.40
CA LYS A 30 0.14 -0.29 1.64
C LYS A 30 0.19 0.73 2.77
N LEU A 31 0.51 1.99 2.49
CA LEU A 31 0.51 3.05 3.49
C LEU A 31 -0.91 3.45 3.91
N ILE A 32 -1.86 3.48 2.97
CA ILE A 32 -3.28 3.70 3.28
C ILE A 32 -3.82 2.60 4.21
N GLU A 33 -3.43 1.34 4.00
CA GLU A 33 -3.80 0.25 4.91
C GLU A 33 -3.14 0.40 6.28
N LYS A 34 -1.90 0.88 6.33
CA LYS A 34 -1.23 1.18 7.61
C LYS A 34 -1.87 2.35 8.38
N LEU A 35 -2.65 3.24 7.75
CA LEU A 35 -3.45 4.23 8.49
C LEU A 35 -4.57 3.60 9.33
N LYS A 36 -4.89 2.31 9.14
CA LYS A 36 -6.01 1.64 9.81
C LYS A 36 -5.58 0.70 10.94
N VAL A 37 -4.27 0.50 11.15
CA VAL A 37 -3.78 -0.44 12.15
C VAL A 37 -3.91 0.12 13.57
N LYS A 38 -3.92 -0.77 14.58
CA LYS A 38 -4.08 -0.39 15.98
C LYS A 38 -2.94 0.49 16.51
N ASN A 39 -1.71 0.28 16.04
CA ASN A 39 -0.53 0.98 16.54
C ASN A 39 -0.50 2.44 16.04
N PRO A 40 -0.62 3.45 16.93
CA PRO A 40 -0.62 4.85 16.51
C PRO A 40 0.70 5.30 15.89
N CYS A 41 1.84 4.75 16.32
CA CYS A 41 3.14 5.08 15.74
C CYS A 41 3.21 4.64 14.27
N ALA A 42 2.65 3.47 13.94
CA ALA A 42 2.57 3.02 12.56
C ALA A 42 1.66 3.90 11.70
N ARG A 43 0.50 4.32 12.24
CA ARG A 43 -0.40 5.27 11.56
C ARG A 43 0.27 6.62 11.31
N ARG A 44 0.96 7.17 12.33
CA ARG A 44 1.70 8.45 12.26
C ARG A 44 2.77 8.42 11.17
N ILE A 45 3.59 7.36 11.14
CA ILE A 45 4.62 7.17 10.11
C ILE A 45 3.98 7.14 8.73
N SER A 46 2.89 6.37 8.56
CA SER A 46 2.21 6.27 7.28
C SER A 46 1.54 7.58 6.83
N ALA A 47 0.97 8.36 7.75
CA ALA A 47 0.43 9.68 7.43
C ALA A 47 1.54 10.64 6.95
N SER A 48 2.68 10.66 7.64
CA SER A 48 3.85 11.46 7.23
C SER A 48 4.39 11.04 5.87
N GLU A 49 4.59 9.74 5.64
CA GLU A 49 5.07 9.23 4.34
C GLU A 49 4.09 9.55 3.20
N LEU A 50 2.78 9.42 3.43
CA LEU A 50 1.77 9.78 2.42
C LEU A 50 1.76 11.29 2.11
N GLY A 51 1.95 12.14 3.12
CA GLY A 51 2.10 13.59 2.96
C GLY A 51 3.31 13.94 2.08
N LEU A 52 4.45 13.29 2.35
CA LEU A 52 5.68 13.47 1.56
C LEU A 52 5.56 12.95 0.12
N ILE A 53 4.84 11.85 -0.10
CA ILE A 53 4.61 11.30 -1.45
C ILE A 53 3.72 12.26 -2.27
N GLY A 54 2.76 12.93 -1.64
CA GLY A 54 1.89 13.90 -2.31
C GLY A 54 0.92 13.28 -3.34
N SER A 55 0.60 11.98 -3.21
CA SER A 55 -0.35 11.33 -4.10
C SER A 55 -1.77 11.79 -3.84
N LYS A 56 -2.46 12.22 -4.91
CA LYS A 56 -3.87 12.62 -4.85
C LYS A 56 -4.79 11.49 -4.39
N ASP A 57 -4.43 10.25 -4.71
CA ASP A 57 -5.23 9.07 -4.35
C ASP A 57 -5.22 8.79 -2.84
N ALA A 58 -4.18 9.25 -2.14
CA ALA A 58 -4.07 9.12 -0.69
C ALA A 58 -4.83 10.20 0.09
N VAL A 59 -5.20 11.31 -0.56
CA VAL A 59 -5.76 12.51 0.10
C VAL A 59 -7.00 12.20 0.95
N PRO A 60 -8.00 11.45 0.47
CA PRO A 60 -9.19 11.16 1.29
C PRO A 60 -8.86 10.39 2.57
N SER A 61 -7.98 9.38 2.45
CA SER A 61 -7.53 8.56 3.58
C SER A 61 -6.69 9.36 4.57
N LEU A 62 -5.82 10.23 4.05
CA LEU A 62 -4.98 11.10 4.86
C LEU A 62 -5.83 12.13 5.63
N ILE A 63 -6.77 12.81 4.97
CA ILE A 63 -7.70 13.75 5.63
C ILE A 63 -8.45 13.06 6.77
N LYS A 64 -8.95 11.85 6.52
CA LYS A 64 -9.65 11.07 7.55
C LYS A 64 -8.75 10.80 8.77
N ALA A 65 -7.52 10.36 8.55
CA ALA A 65 -6.56 10.14 9.63
C ALA A 65 -6.27 11.45 10.39
N LEU A 66 -6.00 12.55 9.70
CA LEU A 66 -5.64 13.81 10.34
C LEU A 66 -6.80 14.42 11.16
N GLN A 67 -8.04 14.15 10.79
CA GLN A 67 -9.22 14.71 11.48
C GLN A 67 -9.77 13.81 12.58
N GLN A 68 -9.74 12.49 12.37
CA GLN A 68 -10.53 11.54 13.17
C GLN A 68 -9.69 10.58 14.00
N ASP A 69 -8.36 10.56 13.84
CA ASP A 69 -7.53 9.66 14.63
C ASP A 69 -7.61 9.99 16.12
N GLN A 70 -7.67 8.94 16.93
CA GLN A 70 -7.73 9.06 18.39
C GLN A 70 -6.43 9.61 18.95
N ASP A 71 -5.30 9.32 18.31
CA ASP A 71 -3.99 9.79 18.72
C ASP A 71 -3.72 11.22 18.18
N PRO A 72 -3.51 12.22 19.06
CA PRO A 72 -3.20 13.59 18.65
C PRO A 72 -1.97 13.73 17.76
N GLU A 73 -0.96 12.88 17.95
CA GLU A 73 0.27 12.94 17.15
C GLU A 73 0.00 12.52 15.71
N VAL A 74 -0.92 11.58 15.47
CA VAL A 74 -1.34 11.23 14.11
C VAL A 74 -2.02 12.41 13.44
N ARG A 75 -2.81 13.20 14.19
CA ARG A 75 -3.57 14.33 13.64
C ARG A 75 -2.71 15.50 13.11
N VAL A 76 -1.45 15.57 13.51
CA VAL A 76 -0.50 16.64 13.14
C VAL A 76 0.69 16.12 12.31
N SER A 77 0.63 14.90 11.80
CA SER A 77 1.81 14.17 11.31
C SER A 77 2.17 14.30 9.84
N ALA A 78 1.37 15.00 9.03
CA ALA A 78 1.51 15.04 7.58
C ALA A 78 1.75 16.45 7.04
#